data_AF-A0A2G6NIR6-F1
#
_entry.id   AF-A0A2G6NIR6-F1
#
_cell.length_a   1.000
_cell.length_b   1.000
_cell.length_c   1.000
_cell.angle_alpha   90.00
_cell.angle_beta   90.00
_cell.angle_gamma   90.00
#
_symmetry.space_group_name_H-M   'P 1'
#
loop_
_entity.id
_entity.type
_entity.pdbx_description
1 polymer ?
#
loop_
_entity_poly.entity_id
_entity_poly.type
_entity_poly.pdbx_seq_one_letter_code
_entity_poly.pdbx_strand_id
1 'polypeptide(L)'
;MLFARFFYGPEITVKQLLNHTAGIPNPVPLSWIHLHNEHRSFEQNIFFKSIFEKNNKVRLRKGGTFSYSNLGYVLLGQIIEKVSGKTYEEYIMENIIQRLSLEPVDLNFVVVDRQKHATGYHKRMTFSSFILNFWIDKKKFMGAVEEQWRSFKLFYVNGASYGGLIGKPIAFVRYIQDLLQENSCLLGAEYKKILFQEKRNTGMSLSWFTGKLNGVHYFAHAGGGGGYYCELRMYPDIKKGSVIFFNRTGMSDQRYLDKVDTFYMSAEK
;
A
#
# COMPACT_ATOMS: atom_id res chain seq x y z
N MET A 1 -24.57 2.00 -12.80
CA MET A 1 -23.78 0.91 -12.18
C MET A 1 -23.03 0.15 -13.29
N LEU A 2 -21.87 0.64 -13.71
CA LEU A 2 -21.02 -0.05 -14.70
C LEU A 2 -20.05 -0.96 -13.95
N PHE A 3 -20.53 -2.12 -13.49
CA PHE A 3 -19.58 -3.15 -13.07
C PHE A 3 -18.85 -3.66 -14.31
N ALA A 4 -17.53 -3.53 -14.28
CA ALA A 4 -16.67 -4.15 -15.27
C ALA A 4 -17.04 -5.63 -15.42
N ARG A 5 -17.21 -6.06 -16.67
CA ARG A 5 -17.02 -7.47 -17.04
C ARG A 5 -15.76 -7.94 -16.33
N PHE A 6 -15.83 -9.03 -15.56
CA PHE A 6 -14.64 -9.58 -14.90
C PHE A 6 -13.58 -9.79 -16.00
N PHE A 7 -12.52 -8.96 -15.97
CA PHE A 7 -11.59 -8.85 -17.10
C PHE A 7 -10.65 -10.06 -17.22
N TYR A 8 -10.68 -10.92 -16.21
CA TYR A 8 -9.81 -12.07 -16.07
C TYR A 8 -10.63 -13.35 -15.98
N GLY A 9 -10.02 -14.51 -16.24
CA GLY A 9 -10.73 -15.78 -16.23
C GLY A 9 -11.07 -16.28 -14.82
N PRO A 10 -11.97 -17.28 -14.71
CA PRO A 10 -12.42 -17.86 -13.44
C PRO A 10 -11.31 -18.59 -12.65
N GLU A 11 -10.16 -18.84 -13.27
CA GLU A 11 -9.01 -19.47 -12.66
C GLU A 11 -8.27 -18.58 -11.64
N ILE A 12 -8.53 -17.27 -11.64
CA ILE A 12 -7.93 -16.33 -10.68
C ILE A 12 -8.73 -16.32 -9.37
N THR A 13 -8.03 -16.63 -8.28
CA THR A 13 -8.57 -16.62 -6.92
C THR A 13 -8.19 -15.36 -6.15
N VAL A 14 -9.01 -14.96 -5.17
CA VAL A 14 -8.69 -13.89 -4.21
C VAL A 14 -7.33 -14.13 -3.52
N LYS A 15 -7.05 -15.39 -3.17
CA LYS A 15 -5.77 -15.79 -2.57
C LYS A 15 -4.57 -15.53 -3.50
N GLN A 16 -4.72 -15.72 -4.81
CA GLN A 16 -3.64 -15.40 -5.77
C GLN A 16 -3.46 -13.90 -5.95
N LEU A 17 -4.52 -13.10 -5.84
CA LEU A 17 -4.43 -11.63 -5.88
C LEU A 17 -3.65 -11.11 -4.65
N LEU A 18 -4.04 -11.53 -3.45
CA LEU A 18 -3.41 -11.10 -2.18
C LEU A 18 -1.92 -11.50 -2.09
N ASN A 19 -1.53 -12.61 -2.73
CA ASN A 19 -0.13 -13.07 -2.76
C ASN A 19 0.64 -12.63 -4.00
N HIS A 20 0.06 -11.81 -4.89
CA HIS A 20 0.66 -11.42 -6.16
C HIS A 20 1.11 -12.61 -7.04
N THR A 21 0.37 -13.72 -7.01
CA THR A 21 0.64 -14.90 -7.85
C THR A 21 -0.42 -15.09 -8.94
N ALA A 22 -1.29 -14.11 -9.13
CA ALA A 22 -2.35 -14.13 -10.14
C ALA A 22 -1.85 -13.85 -11.55
N GLY A 23 -0.60 -13.39 -11.72
CA GLY A 23 -0.03 -13.08 -13.03
C GLY A 23 -0.67 -11.87 -13.73
N ILE A 24 -1.39 -11.03 -12.99
CA ILE A 24 -2.00 -9.79 -13.50
C ILE A 24 -0.89 -8.79 -13.86
N PRO A 25 -0.95 -8.14 -15.03
CA PRO A 25 0.04 -7.12 -15.40
C PRO A 25 0.15 -6.00 -14.36
N ASN A 26 1.35 -5.42 -14.26
CA ASN A 26 1.60 -4.27 -13.40
C ASN A 26 2.15 -3.10 -14.23
N PRO A 27 1.28 -2.40 -14.98
CA PRO A 27 1.68 -1.16 -15.66
C PRO A 27 2.24 -0.16 -14.65
N VAL A 28 3.19 0.66 -15.11
CA VAL A 28 3.89 1.64 -14.25
C VAL A 28 2.88 2.65 -13.69
N PRO A 29 2.68 2.72 -12.37
CA PRO A 29 1.61 3.53 -11.76
C PRO A 29 2.00 4.99 -11.56
N LEU A 30 3.12 5.45 -12.11
CA LEU A 30 3.68 6.79 -11.84
C LEU A 30 2.74 7.93 -12.25
N SER A 31 1.87 7.70 -13.23
CA SER A 31 0.84 8.65 -13.69
C SER A 31 -0.53 8.41 -13.06
N TRP A 32 -0.67 7.45 -12.14
CA TRP A 32 -1.93 7.11 -11.48
C TRP A 32 -2.16 8.00 -10.27
N ILE A 33 -2.11 9.30 -10.51
CA ILE A 33 -2.32 10.36 -9.52
C ILE A 33 -3.14 11.48 -10.15
N HIS A 34 -3.85 12.22 -9.30
CA HIS A 34 -4.55 13.44 -9.66
C HIS A 34 -4.35 14.50 -8.57
N LEU A 35 -4.50 15.77 -8.91
CA LEU A 35 -4.31 16.87 -7.97
C LEU A 35 -5.50 16.98 -7.01
N HIS A 36 -5.26 17.61 -5.85
CA HIS A 36 -6.30 17.80 -4.85
C HIS A 36 -7.57 18.48 -5.37
N ASN A 37 -7.44 19.48 -6.25
CA ASN A 37 -8.57 20.18 -6.86
C ASN A 37 -9.35 19.32 -7.87
N GLU A 38 -8.80 18.19 -8.31
CA GLU A 38 -9.45 17.24 -9.24
C GLU A 38 -10.16 16.10 -8.48
N HIS A 39 -9.87 15.94 -7.18
CA HIS A 39 -10.27 14.78 -6.39
C HIS A 39 -11.79 14.59 -6.30
N ARG A 40 -12.54 15.69 -6.09
CA ARG A 40 -14.00 15.64 -5.94
C ARG A 40 -14.71 15.08 -7.17
N SER A 41 -14.13 15.24 -8.36
CA SER A 41 -14.68 14.77 -9.63
C SER A 41 -13.99 13.52 -10.17
N PHE A 42 -13.05 12.95 -9.42
CA PHE A 42 -12.26 11.81 -9.88
C PHE A 42 -13.04 10.50 -9.72
N GLU A 43 -13.30 9.84 -10.84
CA GLU A 43 -14.05 8.58 -10.87
C GLU A 43 -13.09 7.38 -11.05
N GLN A 44 -12.65 6.79 -9.93
CA GLN A 44 -11.68 5.68 -9.89
C GLN A 44 -12.05 4.53 -10.84
N ASN A 45 -13.31 4.06 -10.79
CA ASN A 45 -13.76 2.92 -11.58
C ASN A 45 -13.79 3.23 -13.09
N ILE A 46 -14.06 4.48 -13.48
CA ILE A 46 -13.97 4.92 -14.87
C ILE A 46 -12.50 4.96 -15.32
N PHE A 47 -11.62 5.52 -14.48
CA PHE A 47 -10.19 5.60 -14.76
C PHE A 47 -9.57 4.21 -15.02
N PHE A 48 -9.83 3.26 -14.13
CA PHE A 48 -9.25 1.92 -14.23
C PHE A 48 -9.88 1.04 -15.30
N LYS A 49 -11.11 1.32 -15.76
CA LYS A 49 -11.75 0.54 -16.83
C LYS A 49 -10.86 0.39 -18.06
N SER A 50 -10.35 1.52 -18.57
CA SER A 50 -9.47 1.52 -19.76
C SER A 50 -8.11 0.85 -19.50
N ILE A 51 -7.63 0.90 -18.26
CA ILE A 51 -6.37 0.26 -17.86
C ILE A 51 -6.53 -1.25 -17.84
N PHE A 52 -7.63 -1.76 -17.27
CA PHE A 52 -7.95 -3.18 -17.30
C PHE A 52 -8.13 -3.68 -18.74
N GLU A 53 -8.84 -2.94 -19.60
CA GLU A 53 -9.03 -3.32 -21.01
C GLU A 53 -7.69 -3.49 -21.76
N LYS A 54 -6.72 -2.60 -21.50
CA LYS A 54 -5.36 -2.69 -22.07
C LYS A 54 -4.50 -3.79 -21.43
N ASN A 55 -4.86 -4.26 -20.24
CA ASN A 55 -4.08 -5.19 -19.42
C ASN A 55 -4.88 -6.46 -19.05
N ASN A 56 -5.74 -6.92 -19.96
CA ASN A 56 -6.64 -8.06 -19.75
C ASN A 56 -5.98 -9.44 -19.94
N LYS A 57 -4.72 -9.48 -20.38
CA LYS A 57 -3.97 -10.74 -20.57
C LYS A 57 -3.16 -11.10 -19.34
N VAL A 58 -3.51 -12.21 -18.72
CA VAL A 58 -2.86 -12.76 -17.53
C VAL A 58 -1.73 -13.69 -17.95
N ARG A 59 -0.63 -13.68 -17.20
CA ARG A 59 0.48 -14.62 -17.37
C ARG A 59 0.62 -15.49 -16.13
N LEU A 60 -0.23 -16.50 -16.00
CA LEU A 60 -0.11 -17.50 -14.94
C LEU A 60 1.16 -18.33 -15.13
N ARG A 61 2.03 -18.31 -14.13
CA ARG A 61 3.27 -19.10 -14.13
C ARG A 61 3.05 -20.38 -13.33
N LYS A 62 3.55 -21.50 -13.85
CA LYS A 62 3.55 -22.79 -13.13
C LYS A 62 4.20 -22.62 -11.76
N GLY A 63 3.59 -23.19 -10.73
CA GLY A 63 4.06 -23.07 -9.34
C GLY A 63 3.68 -21.78 -8.62
N GLY A 64 2.92 -20.87 -9.25
CA GLY A 64 2.44 -19.64 -8.58
C GLY A 64 3.55 -18.65 -8.27
N THR A 65 4.44 -18.41 -9.24
CA THR A 65 5.54 -17.45 -9.10
C THR A 65 5.03 -16.05 -8.72
N PHE A 66 5.71 -15.42 -7.78
CA PHE A 66 5.45 -14.04 -7.39
C PHE A 66 5.65 -13.06 -8.55
N SER A 67 4.70 -12.16 -8.75
CA SER A 67 4.75 -11.04 -9.68
C SER A 67 3.86 -9.92 -9.15
N TYR A 68 4.47 -8.95 -8.46
CA TYR A 68 3.78 -7.79 -7.88
C TYR A 68 2.83 -7.12 -8.88
N SER A 69 1.63 -6.77 -8.42
CA SER A 69 0.61 -6.14 -9.25
C SER A 69 -0.31 -5.24 -8.44
N ASN A 70 -0.22 -3.93 -8.69
CA ASN A 70 -1.16 -2.94 -8.17
C ASN A 70 -2.56 -3.14 -8.76
N LEU A 71 -2.63 -3.53 -10.03
CA LEU A 71 -3.90 -3.76 -10.71
C LEU A 71 -4.67 -4.94 -10.08
N GLY A 72 -3.96 -5.93 -9.53
CA GLY A 72 -4.57 -6.99 -8.72
C GLY A 72 -5.21 -6.47 -7.42
N TYR A 73 -4.64 -5.44 -6.79
CA TYR A 73 -5.21 -4.79 -5.59
C TYR A 73 -6.36 -3.84 -5.92
N VAL A 74 -6.31 -3.17 -7.08
CA VAL A 74 -7.48 -2.45 -7.62
C VAL A 74 -8.65 -3.41 -7.81
N LEU A 75 -8.41 -4.59 -8.37
CA LEU A 75 -9.44 -5.62 -8.52
C LEU A 75 -10.00 -6.10 -7.17
N LEU A 76 -9.13 -6.32 -6.17
CA LEU A 76 -9.58 -6.66 -4.80
C LEU A 76 -10.50 -5.58 -4.22
N GLY A 77 -10.18 -4.30 -4.45
CA GLY A 77 -11.04 -3.18 -4.07
C GLY A 77 -12.42 -3.27 -4.72
N GLN A 78 -12.48 -3.50 -6.04
CA GLN A 78 -13.74 -3.66 -6.78
C GLN A 78 -14.55 -4.90 -6.32
N ILE A 79 -13.89 -5.97 -5.87
CA ILE A 79 -14.57 -7.13 -5.27
C ILE A 79 -15.24 -6.73 -3.95
N ILE A 80 -14.55 -5.99 -3.08
CA ILE A 80 -15.12 -5.47 -1.83
C ILE A 80 -16.35 -4.61 -2.15
N GLU A 81 -16.24 -3.70 -3.12
CA GLU A 81 -17.36 -2.86 -3.54
C GLU A 81 -18.56 -3.68 -4.01
N LYS A 82 -18.29 -4.67 -4.87
CA LYS A 82 -19.32 -5.54 -5.45
C LYS A 82 -20.05 -6.36 -4.39
N VAL A 83 -19.32 -6.92 -3.42
CA VAL A 83 -19.88 -7.81 -2.39
C VAL A 83 -20.57 -7.03 -1.28
N SER A 84 -20.02 -5.88 -0.89
CA SER A 84 -20.57 -5.05 0.21
C SER A 84 -21.65 -4.07 -0.21
N GLY A 85 -21.68 -3.67 -1.49
CA GLY A 85 -22.52 -2.60 -2.00
C GLY A 85 -22.06 -1.19 -1.59
N LYS A 86 -20.89 -1.06 -0.95
CA LYS A 86 -20.28 0.21 -0.53
C LYS A 86 -19.11 0.57 -1.43
N THR A 87 -18.69 1.83 -1.46
CA THR A 87 -17.37 2.16 -2.02
C THR A 87 -16.27 1.50 -1.19
N TYR A 88 -15.09 1.28 -1.79
CA TYR A 88 -13.97 0.70 -1.05
C TYR A 88 -13.61 1.56 0.18
N GLU A 89 -13.57 2.89 0.00
CA GLU A 89 -13.26 3.85 1.05
C GLU A 89 -14.26 3.77 2.20
N GLU A 90 -15.57 3.77 1.93
CA GLU A 90 -16.61 3.62 2.95
C GLU A 90 -16.45 2.30 3.72
N TYR A 91 -16.22 1.19 3.01
CA TYR A 91 -16.02 -0.10 3.65
C TYR A 91 -14.83 -0.09 4.61
N ILE A 92 -13.70 0.48 4.21
CA ILE A 92 -12.49 0.57 5.05
C ILE A 92 -12.70 1.54 6.23
N MET A 93 -13.38 2.67 6.02
CA MET A 93 -13.70 3.61 7.08
C MET A 93 -14.52 2.93 8.19
N GLU A 94 -15.54 2.16 7.84
CA GLU A 94 -16.41 1.49 8.80
C GLU A 94 -15.79 0.23 9.42
N ASN A 95 -15.23 -0.65 8.59
CA ASN A 95 -14.86 -2.00 9.02
C ASN A 95 -13.43 -2.10 9.55
N ILE A 96 -12.60 -1.08 9.31
CA ILE A 96 -11.21 -1.03 9.80
C ILE A 96 -11.00 0.19 10.70
N ILE A 97 -11.15 1.39 10.15
CA ILE A 97 -10.74 2.63 10.84
C ILE A 97 -11.59 2.87 12.10
N GLN A 98 -12.91 2.81 11.97
CA GLN A 98 -13.82 2.94 13.12
C GLN A 98 -13.67 1.78 14.13
N ARG A 99 -13.44 0.54 13.67
CA ARG A 99 -13.24 -0.62 14.56
C ARG A 99 -11.96 -0.54 15.39
N LEU A 100 -10.94 0.17 14.90
CA LEU A 100 -9.72 0.50 15.64
C LEU A 100 -9.86 1.76 16.52
N SER A 101 -11.07 2.33 16.59
CA SER A 101 -11.34 3.60 17.28
C SER A 101 -10.39 4.71 16.83
N LEU A 102 -10.07 4.72 15.53
CA LEU A 102 -9.29 5.77 14.90
C LEU A 102 -10.23 6.85 14.37
N GLU A 103 -9.83 8.10 14.54
CA GLU A 103 -10.55 9.23 13.97
C GLU A 103 -10.12 9.46 12.51
N PRO A 104 -10.97 10.07 11.67
CA PRO A 104 -10.60 10.43 10.30
C PRO A 104 -9.33 11.32 10.19
N VAL A 105 -8.98 12.07 11.24
CA VAL A 105 -7.74 12.87 11.28
C VAL A 105 -6.48 12.00 11.44
N ASP A 106 -6.62 10.75 11.90
CA ASP A 106 -5.51 9.82 12.09
C ASP A 106 -5.27 8.96 10.85
N LEU A 107 -6.32 8.52 10.17
CA LEU A 107 -6.24 7.69 8.97
C LEU A 107 -7.49 7.87 8.09
N ASN A 108 -7.29 8.15 6.81
CA ASN A 108 -8.35 8.41 5.84
C ASN A 108 -7.83 8.20 4.41
N PHE A 109 -8.68 8.43 3.39
CA PHE A 109 -8.29 8.52 1.98
C PHE A 109 -8.12 9.98 1.51
N VAL A 110 -8.44 10.95 2.37
CA VAL A 110 -8.27 12.37 2.12
C VAL A 110 -7.41 13.06 3.17
N VAL A 111 -6.64 14.07 2.78
CA VAL A 111 -5.96 14.97 3.71
C VAL A 111 -6.99 15.83 4.44
N VAL A 112 -7.17 15.57 5.74
CA VAL A 112 -8.10 16.31 6.62
C VAL A 112 -7.57 17.68 7.00
N ASP A 113 -6.28 17.78 7.36
CA ASP A 113 -5.63 19.04 7.73
C ASP A 113 -4.41 19.27 6.83
N ARG A 114 -4.51 20.25 5.93
CA ARG A 114 -3.46 20.58 4.95
C ARG A 114 -2.24 21.21 5.59
N GLN A 115 -2.38 21.89 6.73
CA GLN A 115 -1.26 22.55 7.40
C GLN A 115 -0.41 21.55 8.18
N LYS A 116 -1.01 20.44 8.62
CA LYS A 116 -0.33 19.34 9.34
C LYS A 116 0.09 18.19 8.43
N HIS A 117 -0.16 18.27 7.12
CA HIS A 117 0.26 17.25 6.18
C HIS A 117 1.71 17.47 5.75
N ALA A 118 2.56 16.47 5.95
CA ALA A 118 3.94 16.52 5.49
C ALA A 118 3.99 16.64 3.96
N THR A 119 4.83 17.53 3.44
CA THR A 119 5.05 17.65 1.99
C THR A 119 6.06 16.59 1.54
N GLY A 120 5.74 15.84 0.49
CA GLY A 120 6.62 14.85 -0.11
C GLY A 120 7.66 15.48 -1.03
N TYR A 121 8.90 15.00 -0.95
CA TYR A 121 10.04 15.56 -1.68
C TYR A 121 10.70 14.54 -2.62
N HIS A 122 10.99 14.97 -3.84
CA HIS A 122 11.80 14.21 -4.80
C HIS A 122 13.23 14.73 -4.84
N LYS A 123 14.22 13.83 -4.76
CA LYS A 123 15.63 14.22 -4.90
C LYS A 123 15.88 14.60 -6.36
N ARG A 124 16.43 15.79 -6.60
CA ARG A 124 16.81 16.27 -7.93
C ARG A 124 18.11 15.60 -8.38
N MET A 125 18.33 15.55 -9.70
CA MET A 125 19.59 15.10 -10.32
C MET A 125 19.96 13.64 -10.04
N THR A 126 18.98 12.78 -9.74
CA THR A 126 19.15 11.32 -9.65
C THR A 126 18.67 10.63 -10.93
N PHE A 127 19.09 9.37 -11.17
CA PHE A 127 18.53 8.57 -12.26
C PHE A 127 16.99 8.48 -12.20
N SER A 128 16.42 8.39 -10.99
CA SER A 128 14.97 8.43 -10.77
C SER A 128 14.32 9.76 -11.18
N SER A 129 15.01 10.90 -11.04
CA SER A 129 14.54 12.19 -11.54
C SER A 129 14.39 12.23 -13.07
N PHE A 130 15.29 11.54 -13.77
CA PHE A 130 15.24 11.41 -15.22
C PHE A 130 14.06 10.54 -15.65
N ILE A 131 13.84 9.40 -15.00
CA ILE A 131 12.65 8.56 -15.25
C ILE A 131 11.38 9.36 -14.97
N LEU A 132 11.28 10.04 -13.83
CA LEU A 132 10.10 10.82 -13.47
C LEU A 132 9.70 11.85 -14.54
N ASN A 133 10.66 12.40 -15.30
CA ASN A 133 10.36 13.33 -16.41
C ASN A 133 9.46 12.71 -17.49
N PHE A 134 9.57 11.41 -17.73
CA PHE A 134 8.84 10.75 -18.82
C PHE A 134 7.43 10.31 -18.40
N TRP A 135 7.19 10.16 -17.10
CA TRP A 135 5.97 9.52 -16.60
C TRP A 135 5.02 10.47 -15.88
N ILE A 136 5.47 11.67 -15.48
CA ILE A 136 4.63 12.65 -14.78
C ILE A 136 4.79 14.04 -15.41
N ASP A 137 3.67 14.76 -15.51
CA ASP A 137 3.69 16.18 -15.83
C ASP A 137 4.25 16.99 -14.64
N LYS A 138 5.54 17.35 -14.72
CA LYS A 138 6.21 18.11 -13.66
C LYS A 138 5.61 19.50 -13.44
N LYS A 139 5.05 20.14 -14.47
CA LYS A 139 4.42 21.47 -14.32
C LYS A 139 3.13 21.34 -13.51
N LYS A 140 2.39 20.25 -13.75
CA LYS A 140 1.17 19.92 -13.02
C LYS A 140 1.47 19.52 -11.57
N PHE A 141 2.33 18.52 -11.35
CA PHE A 141 2.46 17.84 -10.06
C PHE A 141 3.60 18.32 -9.15
N MET A 142 4.64 18.98 -9.67
CA MET A 142 5.77 19.39 -8.84
C MET A 142 5.65 20.84 -8.39
N GLY A 143 6.04 21.10 -7.15
CA GLY A 143 6.08 22.41 -6.52
C GLY A 143 7.47 23.05 -6.54
N ALA A 144 7.74 23.78 -5.45
CA ALA A 144 8.95 24.54 -5.21
C ALA A 144 10.20 23.66 -5.17
N VAL A 145 11.33 24.30 -5.45
CA VAL A 145 12.66 23.70 -5.33
C VAL A 145 13.29 24.21 -4.04
N GLU A 146 13.79 23.29 -3.23
CA GLU A 146 14.45 23.56 -1.96
C GLU A 146 15.79 22.81 -2.00
N GLU A 147 16.88 23.53 -2.25
CA GLU A 147 18.22 22.95 -2.46
C GLU A 147 18.23 21.81 -3.50
N GLN A 148 18.60 20.60 -3.07
CA GLN A 148 18.63 19.36 -3.86
C GLN A 148 17.27 18.66 -3.96
N TRP A 149 16.21 19.22 -3.40
CA TRP A 149 14.87 18.63 -3.36
C TRP A 149 13.87 19.44 -4.18
N ARG A 150 12.82 18.75 -4.64
CA ARG A 150 11.66 19.39 -5.24
C ARG A 150 10.40 18.81 -4.62
N SER A 151 9.53 19.66 -4.11
CA SER A 151 8.27 19.23 -3.49
C SER A 151 7.28 18.72 -4.53
N PHE A 152 6.37 17.85 -4.10
CA PHE A 152 5.13 17.56 -4.81
C PHE A 152 4.05 18.53 -4.36
N LYS A 153 3.20 18.97 -5.29
CA LYS A 153 1.90 19.56 -4.94
C LYS A 153 1.02 18.47 -4.34
N LEU A 154 0.04 18.84 -3.52
CA LEU A 154 -0.88 17.86 -2.95
C LEU A 154 -1.63 17.09 -4.06
N PHE A 155 -1.47 15.78 -4.05
CA PHE A 155 -2.07 14.84 -5.00
C PHE A 155 -2.66 13.65 -4.23
N TYR A 156 -3.53 12.91 -4.90
CA TYR A 156 -4.04 11.62 -4.44
C TYR A 156 -3.66 10.55 -5.46
N VAL A 157 -3.44 9.33 -5.00
CA VAL A 157 -3.32 8.18 -5.92
C VAL A 157 -4.70 7.78 -6.43
N ASN A 158 -4.75 7.36 -7.68
CA ASN A 158 -6.00 7.08 -8.38
C ASN A 158 -6.69 5.79 -7.91
N GLY A 159 -5.98 4.92 -7.19
CA GLY A 159 -6.53 3.65 -6.71
C GLY A 159 -6.41 3.52 -5.20
N ALA A 160 -7.55 3.72 -4.52
CA ALA A 160 -7.67 3.67 -3.07
C ALA A 160 -7.14 2.36 -2.49
N SER A 161 -7.47 1.23 -3.13
CA SER A 161 -7.16 -0.11 -2.61
C SER A 161 -5.73 -0.61 -2.81
N TYR A 162 -4.92 0.05 -3.66
CA TYR A 162 -3.50 -0.33 -3.82
C TYR A 162 -2.54 0.60 -3.06
N GLY A 163 -3.00 1.78 -2.61
CA GLY A 163 -2.13 2.72 -1.89
C GLY A 163 -2.75 4.05 -1.48
N GLY A 164 -4.08 4.17 -1.40
CA GLY A 164 -4.76 5.45 -1.17
C GLY A 164 -4.88 5.90 0.28
N LEU A 165 -4.51 5.05 1.25
CA LEU A 165 -4.56 5.42 2.66
C LEU A 165 -3.52 6.50 2.99
N ILE A 166 -3.99 7.56 3.63
CA ILE A 166 -3.22 8.70 4.11
C ILE A 166 -3.46 8.80 5.61
N GLY A 167 -2.39 8.76 6.40
CA GLY A 167 -2.54 8.81 7.84
C GLY A 167 -1.25 9.05 8.60
N LYS A 168 -1.39 9.17 9.91
CA LYS A 168 -0.29 9.33 10.86
C LYS A 168 0.33 7.96 11.17
N PRO A 169 1.64 7.89 11.48
CA PRO A 169 2.28 6.64 11.92
C PRO A 169 1.55 5.96 13.08
N ILE A 170 1.00 6.74 14.02
CA ILE A 170 0.27 6.19 15.18
C ILE A 170 -0.96 5.37 14.81
N ALA A 171 -1.64 5.68 13.70
CA ALA A 171 -2.78 4.91 13.23
C ALA A 171 -2.36 3.51 12.78
N PHE A 172 -1.23 3.43 12.08
CA PHE A 172 -0.64 2.16 11.65
C PHE A 172 -0.03 1.38 12.82
N VAL A 173 0.45 2.07 13.86
CA VAL A 173 0.83 1.41 15.13
C VAL A 173 -0.39 0.73 15.77
N ARG A 174 -1.54 1.42 15.85
CA ARG A 174 -2.78 0.79 16.37
C ARG A 174 -3.22 -0.41 15.52
N TYR A 175 -3.15 -0.29 14.20
CA TYR A 175 -3.45 -1.39 13.29
C TYR A 175 -2.53 -2.61 13.54
N ILE A 176 -1.22 -2.39 13.71
CA ILE A 176 -0.27 -3.47 14.04
C ILE A 176 -0.56 -4.07 15.42
N GLN A 177 -0.82 -3.24 16.43
CA GLN A 177 -1.15 -3.71 17.79
C GLN A 177 -2.38 -4.62 17.77
N ASP A 178 -3.42 -4.26 17.03
CA ASP A 178 -4.61 -5.09 16.87
C ASP A 178 -4.30 -6.43 16.17
N LEU A 179 -3.45 -6.43 15.15
CA LEU A 179 -3.05 -7.68 14.50
C LEU A 179 -2.16 -8.57 15.38
N LEU A 180 -1.43 -8.00 16.34
CA LEU A 180 -0.55 -8.75 17.25
C LEU A 180 -1.25 -9.27 18.51
N GLN A 181 -2.33 -8.64 18.98
CA GLN A 181 -3.10 -9.11 20.14
C GLN A 181 -3.88 -10.39 19.82
N GLU A 182 -4.11 -11.26 20.80
CA GLU A 182 -4.79 -12.54 20.61
C GLU A 182 -6.19 -12.36 19.99
N ASN A 183 -6.99 -11.46 20.58
CA ASN A 183 -8.35 -11.15 20.16
C ASN A 183 -8.37 -9.85 19.35
N SER A 184 -8.02 -9.93 18.06
CA SER A 184 -8.13 -8.81 17.13
C SER A 184 -9.60 -8.43 16.89
N CYS A 185 -9.89 -7.13 16.84
CA CYS A 185 -11.21 -6.62 16.47
C CYS A 185 -11.43 -6.63 14.94
N LEU A 186 -10.36 -6.85 14.16
CA LEU A 186 -10.37 -6.86 12.70
C LEU A 186 -10.42 -8.28 12.11
N LEU A 187 -9.64 -9.21 12.65
CA LEU A 187 -9.46 -10.55 12.09
C LEU A 187 -9.61 -11.64 13.15
N GLY A 188 -10.47 -12.62 12.88
CA GLY A 188 -10.56 -13.83 13.69
C GLY A 188 -9.26 -14.65 13.66
N ALA A 189 -9.07 -15.51 14.67
CA ALA A 189 -7.86 -16.30 14.86
C ALA A 189 -7.46 -17.16 13.63
N GLU A 190 -8.45 -17.71 12.92
CA GLU A 190 -8.22 -18.47 11.69
C GLU A 190 -7.55 -17.61 10.60
N TYR A 191 -8.10 -16.44 10.32
CA TYR A 191 -7.55 -15.53 9.30
C TYR A 191 -6.19 -14.98 9.69
N LYS A 192 -5.96 -14.71 10.98
CA LYS A 192 -4.65 -14.33 11.49
C LYS A 192 -3.60 -15.42 11.26
N LYS A 193 -3.96 -16.68 11.47
CA LYS A 193 -3.06 -17.82 11.20
C LYS A 193 -2.66 -17.85 9.73
N ILE A 194 -3.58 -17.56 8.81
CA ILE A 194 -3.27 -17.50 7.37
C ILE A 194 -2.43 -16.27 7.04
N LEU A 195 -2.70 -15.11 7.65
CA LEU A 195 -1.94 -13.87 7.49
C LEU A 195 -0.47 -14.04 7.88
N PHE A 196 -0.20 -14.73 8.99
CA PHE A 196 1.14 -14.98 9.52
C PHE A 196 1.75 -16.31 9.07
N GLN A 197 1.21 -16.94 8.03
CA GLN A 197 1.79 -18.14 7.44
C GLN A 197 2.51 -17.79 6.15
N GLU A 198 3.84 -17.86 6.17
CA GLU A 198 4.65 -17.71 4.97
C GLU A 198 4.33 -18.81 3.95
N LYS A 199 4.17 -18.42 2.69
CA LYS A 199 4.05 -19.38 1.59
C LYS A 199 5.44 -19.73 1.08
N ARG A 200 5.75 -21.04 1.05
CA ARG A 200 7.02 -21.55 0.51
C ARG A 200 7.26 -20.96 -0.89
N ASN A 201 8.47 -20.46 -1.12
CA ASN A 201 9.01 -19.99 -2.40
C ASN A 201 8.54 -18.62 -2.92
N THR A 202 7.79 -17.82 -2.15
CA THR A 202 7.42 -16.44 -2.58
C THR A 202 8.05 -15.34 -1.73
N GLY A 203 8.58 -15.64 -0.54
CA GLY A 203 9.05 -14.61 0.40
C GLY A 203 7.93 -13.70 0.87
N MET A 204 6.70 -14.23 0.91
CA MET A 204 5.49 -13.51 1.30
C MET A 204 4.49 -14.43 1.99
N SER A 205 3.65 -13.84 2.83
CA SER A 205 2.34 -14.36 3.21
C SER A 205 1.24 -13.52 2.53
N LEU A 206 -0.03 -13.65 2.98
CA LEU A 206 -1.13 -12.87 2.41
C LEU A 206 -0.90 -11.36 2.59
N SER A 207 -0.55 -10.67 1.51
CA SER A 207 -0.32 -9.22 1.46
C SER A 207 0.89 -8.71 2.26
N TRP A 208 1.73 -9.59 2.82
CA TRP A 208 2.91 -9.19 3.60
C TRP A 208 4.16 -9.87 3.06
N PHE A 209 5.25 -9.13 2.94
CA PHE A 209 6.58 -9.70 2.70
C PHE A 209 7.10 -10.33 3.98
N THR A 210 7.78 -11.47 3.85
CA THR A 210 8.36 -12.18 4.99
C THR A 210 9.87 -12.05 5.01
N GLY A 211 10.44 -12.03 6.19
CA GLY A 211 11.89 -12.03 6.38
C GLY A 211 12.28 -12.44 7.79
N LYS A 212 13.59 -12.38 8.07
CA LYS A 212 14.14 -12.61 9.41
C LYS A 212 15.10 -11.50 9.78
N LEU A 213 15.05 -11.07 11.03
CA LEU A 213 16.05 -10.20 11.65
C LEU A 213 16.52 -10.86 12.95
N ASN A 214 17.83 -11.12 13.07
CA ASN A 214 18.41 -11.83 14.22
C ASN A 214 17.70 -13.13 14.59
N GLY A 215 17.25 -13.90 13.57
CA GLY A 215 16.53 -15.16 13.76
C GLY A 215 15.03 -15.02 14.00
N VAL A 216 14.53 -13.83 14.35
CA VAL A 216 13.10 -13.58 14.57
C VAL A 216 12.40 -13.30 13.23
N HIS A 217 11.28 -13.98 12.99
CA HIS A 217 10.49 -13.79 11.79
C HIS A 217 9.73 -12.46 11.81
N TYR A 218 9.68 -11.78 10.66
CA TYR A 218 8.88 -10.58 10.50
C TYR A 218 8.02 -10.61 9.24
N PHE A 219 6.95 -9.82 9.30
CA PHE A 219 6.02 -9.54 8.22
C PHE A 219 6.06 -8.04 7.95
N ALA A 220 6.39 -7.65 6.72
CA ALA A 220 6.61 -6.25 6.36
C ALA A 220 5.83 -5.85 5.11
N HIS A 221 5.43 -4.59 5.06
CA HIS A 221 4.92 -3.97 3.84
C HIS A 221 5.50 -2.57 3.73
N ALA A 222 6.12 -2.30 2.59
CA ALA A 222 6.66 -0.99 2.26
C ALA A 222 5.74 -0.29 1.26
N GLY A 223 5.56 1.02 1.43
CA GLY A 223 4.89 1.90 0.49
C GLY A 223 5.86 2.96 0.00
N GLY A 224 5.83 3.27 -1.29
CA GLY A 224 6.66 4.32 -1.86
C GLY A 224 5.99 4.96 -3.07
N GLY A 225 6.00 6.29 -3.12
CA GLY A 225 5.36 7.02 -4.22
C GLY A 225 5.30 8.51 -3.97
N GLY A 226 5.43 9.30 -5.04
CA GLY A 226 5.21 10.76 -5.02
C GLY A 226 5.89 11.52 -3.88
N GLY A 227 7.13 11.17 -3.57
CA GLY A 227 7.91 11.85 -2.52
C GLY A 227 7.73 11.28 -1.12
N TYR A 228 7.00 10.18 -0.94
CA TYR A 228 6.82 9.52 0.35
C TYR A 228 7.40 8.11 0.34
N TYR A 229 7.78 7.65 1.53
CA TYR A 229 8.08 6.26 1.82
C TYR A 229 7.53 5.90 3.20
N CYS A 230 6.94 4.73 3.33
CA CYS A 230 6.62 4.14 4.61
C CYS A 230 7.02 2.66 4.63
N GLU A 231 7.31 2.14 5.82
CA GLU A 231 7.48 0.72 6.05
C GLU A 231 6.79 0.36 7.37
N LEU A 232 5.97 -0.68 7.33
CA LEU A 232 5.37 -1.32 8.50
C LEU A 232 6.03 -2.68 8.66
N ARG A 233 6.30 -3.06 9.91
CA ARG A 233 6.84 -4.37 10.23
C ARG A 233 6.21 -4.94 11.49
N MET A 234 5.90 -6.22 11.47
CA MET A 234 5.31 -6.97 12.57
C MET A 234 6.17 -8.18 12.91
N TYR A 235 6.33 -8.44 14.20
CA TYR A 235 7.03 -9.60 14.76
C TYR A 235 6.07 -10.36 15.68
N PRO A 236 5.27 -11.30 15.14
CA PRO A 236 4.26 -12.01 15.92
C PRO A 236 4.84 -12.77 17.13
N ASP A 237 5.99 -13.41 16.95
CA ASP A 237 6.61 -14.28 17.96
C ASP A 237 6.97 -13.53 19.26
N ILE A 238 7.33 -12.25 19.14
CA ILE A 238 7.72 -11.39 20.28
C ILE A 238 6.72 -10.25 20.52
N LYS A 239 5.57 -10.26 19.82
CA LYS A 239 4.50 -9.25 19.91
C LYS A 239 4.99 -7.80 19.81
N LYS A 240 5.94 -7.53 18.91
CA LYS A 240 6.46 -6.19 18.62
C LYS A 240 6.21 -5.79 17.17
N GLY A 241 6.23 -4.50 16.90
CA GLY A 241 6.13 -3.97 15.55
C GLY A 241 6.67 -2.56 15.44
N SER A 242 6.97 -2.16 14.20
CA SER A 242 7.59 -0.90 13.85
C SER A 242 6.84 -0.24 12.70
N VAL A 243 6.79 1.09 12.74
CA VAL A 243 6.23 1.93 11.68
C VAL A 243 7.20 3.08 11.45
N ILE A 244 7.64 3.26 10.21
CA ILE A 244 8.51 4.39 9.85
C ILE A 244 7.99 5.09 8.60
N PHE A 245 7.96 6.41 8.64
CA PHE A 245 7.44 7.28 7.59
C PHE A 245 8.50 8.31 7.23
N PHE A 246 8.69 8.53 5.95
CA PHE A 246 9.55 9.57 5.40
C PHE A 246 8.81 10.32 4.31
N ASN A 247 9.03 11.62 4.25
CA ASN A 247 8.49 12.50 3.23
C ASN A 247 9.54 12.81 2.14
N ARG A 248 10.40 11.85 1.81
CA ARG A 248 11.33 11.97 0.69
C ARG A 248 11.52 10.66 -0.08
N THR A 249 11.86 10.78 -1.37
CA THR A 249 12.31 9.63 -2.18
C THR A 249 13.72 9.16 -1.81
N GLY A 250 14.06 7.93 -2.22
CA GLY A 250 15.40 7.35 -2.11
C GLY A 250 15.66 6.58 -0.81
N MET A 251 14.60 6.03 -0.21
CA MET A 251 14.66 5.32 1.09
C MET A 251 14.67 3.78 0.96
N SER A 252 14.31 3.23 -0.21
CA SER A 252 14.09 1.79 -0.41
C SER A 252 15.28 0.90 -0.04
N ASP A 253 16.51 1.39 -0.25
CA ASP A 253 17.71 0.56 -0.15
C ASP A 253 18.40 0.66 1.22
N GLN A 254 17.85 1.47 2.12
CA GLN A 254 18.55 1.85 3.36
C GLN A 254 18.22 0.93 4.56
N ARG A 255 17.26 -0.01 4.38
CA ARG A 255 16.82 -1.01 5.37
C ARG A 255 16.77 -0.46 6.80
N TYR A 256 16.10 0.69 6.99
CA TYR A 256 16.13 1.43 8.25
C TYR A 256 15.62 0.61 9.43
N LEU A 257 14.52 -0.10 9.25
CA LEU A 257 13.96 -0.95 10.30
C LEU A 257 14.91 -2.10 10.67
N ASP A 258 15.79 -2.55 9.78
CA ASP A 258 16.81 -3.54 10.16
C ASP A 258 17.84 -2.99 11.15
N LYS A 259 18.03 -1.66 11.18
CA LYS A 259 18.95 -0.99 12.13
C LYS A 259 18.24 -0.56 13.40
N VAL A 260 16.98 -0.14 13.31
CA VAL A 260 16.21 0.35 14.46
C VAL A 260 15.66 -0.83 15.26
N ASP A 261 15.15 -1.85 14.59
CA ASP A 261 14.47 -2.93 15.29
C ASP A 261 15.45 -3.79 16.09
N THR A 262 16.74 -3.82 15.71
CA THR A 262 17.78 -4.54 16.47
C THR A 262 17.86 -4.13 17.94
N PHE A 263 17.54 -2.87 18.27
CA PHE A 263 17.59 -2.37 19.65
C PHE A 263 16.66 -3.11 20.61
N TYR A 264 15.52 -3.62 20.11
CA TYR A 264 14.56 -4.36 20.92
C TYR A 264 14.46 -5.84 20.55
N MET A 265 15.27 -6.31 19.58
CA MET A 265 15.51 -7.72 19.30
C MET A 265 16.53 -8.33 20.28
N SER A 266 17.47 -7.53 20.80
CA SER A 266 18.51 -7.97 21.73
C SER A 266 18.13 -7.84 23.21
N ALA A 267 16.91 -7.35 23.51
CA ALA A 267 16.48 -7.01 24.87
C ALA A 267 15.96 -8.20 25.70
N GLU A 268 16.03 -9.42 25.18
CA GLU A 268 15.77 -10.65 25.93
C GLU A 268 17.06 -11.49 25.95
N LYS A 269 17.94 -11.15 26.90
CA LYS A 269 18.96 -12.06 27.44
C LYS A 269 18.73 -12.20 28.93
#